data_AF-A0A7S0BDI4-F1
#
_entry.id   AF-A0A7S0BDI4-F1
#
_cell.length_a   1.000
_cell.length_b   1.000
_cell.length_c   1.000
_cell.angle_alpha   90.00
_cell.angle_beta   90.00
_cell.angle_gamma   90.00
#
_symmetry.space_group_name_H-M   'P 1'
#
loop_
_entity.id
_entity.type
_entity.pdbx_description
1 polymer ?
#
loop_
_entity_poly.entity_id
_entity_poly.type
_entity_poly.pdbx_seq_one_letter_code
_entity_poly.pdbx_strand_id
1 'polypeptide(L)'
;MAEHLASIFGTEKDRVNCPFYFKIGACRHGERCSRMHNKPLFSQTLLLENMYLSPEQIGAAAAAAGKEFPKLSEEAEKYHFEDFYEDVFEELAKYGEVEEMHICENLSDHLAGNAYVKFRDEEGAQAALNAVKGRHYAGRLL
;
A
#
# COMPACT_ATOMS: atom_id res chain seq x y z
N MET A 1 -21.18 -28.65 8.08
CA MET A 1 -19.73 -28.53 8.35
C MET A 1 -19.07 -27.52 7.41
N ALA A 2 -19.30 -27.59 6.09
CA ALA A 2 -18.79 -26.61 5.12
C ALA A 2 -19.28 -25.16 5.39
N GLU A 3 -20.55 -24.96 5.71
CA GLU A 3 -21.10 -23.62 5.99
C GLU A 3 -20.48 -22.95 7.23
N HIS A 4 -20.12 -23.73 8.25
CA HIS A 4 -19.46 -23.22 9.45
C HIS A 4 -17.99 -22.84 9.17
N LEU A 5 -17.32 -23.53 8.26
CA LEU A 5 -15.95 -23.17 7.85
C LEU A 5 -15.95 -21.94 6.93
N ALA A 6 -16.94 -21.84 6.03
CA ALA A 6 -17.12 -20.66 5.17
C ALA A 6 -17.39 -19.38 5.99
N SER A 7 -18.13 -19.46 7.10
CA SER A 7 -18.38 -18.31 7.97
C SER A 7 -17.19 -17.89 8.84
N ILE A 8 -16.16 -18.74 8.93
CA ILE A 8 -14.94 -18.47 9.70
C ILE A 8 -13.84 -17.87 8.81
N PHE A 9 -13.79 -18.25 7.54
CA PHE A 9 -12.73 -17.86 6.62
C PHE A 9 -12.60 -16.32 6.52
N GLY A 10 -11.37 -15.81 6.65
CA GLY A 10 -11.11 -14.36 6.62
C GLY A 10 -11.51 -13.59 7.89
N THR A 11 -12.03 -14.26 8.92
CA THR A 11 -12.39 -13.67 10.21
C THR A 11 -11.34 -13.95 11.29
N GLU A 12 -11.42 -13.25 12.43
CA GLU A 12 -10.50 -13.48 13.56
C GLU A 12 -10.59 -14.89 14.17
N LYS A 13 -11.71 -15.58 13.94
CA LYS A 13 -11.94 -16.95 14.36
C LYS A 13 -11.13 -17.96 13.53
N ASP A 14 -10.67 -17.56 12.34
CA ASP A 14 -9.79 -18.38 11.52
C ASP A 14 -8.42 -18.49 12.20
N ARG A 15 -8.06 -19.71 12.60
CA ARG A 15 -6.79 -20.00 13.25
C ARG A 15 -5.66 -20.31 12.27
N VAL A 16 -5.99 -20.52 10.99
CA VAL A 16 -5.04 -20.87 9.93
C VAL A 16 -4.63 -19.63 9.15
N ASN A 17 -5.60 -18.87 8.64
CA ASN A 17 -5.31 -17.69 7.82
C ASN A 17 -5.27 -16.42 8.67
N CYS A 18 -4.38 -15.49 8.29
CA CYS A 18 -4.32 -14.20 8.93
C CYS A 18 -5.48 -13.31 8.45
N PRO A 19 -6.43 -12.93 9.33
CA PRO A 19 -7.56 -12.10 8.94
C PRO A 19 -7.14 -10.69 8.54
N PHE A 20 -6.04 -10.18 9.10
CA PHE A 20 -5.53 -8.85 8.79
C PHE A 20 -4.91 -8.83 7.39
N TYR A 21 -4.05 -9.81 7.08
CA TYR A 21 -3.48 -9.92 5.74
C TYR A 21 -4.57 -10.18 4.69
N PHE A 22 -5.53 -11.06 4.98
CA PHE A 22 -6.61 -11.36 4.04
C PHE A 22 -7.48 -10.14 3.72
N LYS A 23 -7.82 -9.32 4.72
CA LYS A 23 -8.72 -8.16 4.52
C LYS A 23 -7.99 -6.89 4.08
N ILE A 24 -6.78 -6.68 4.58
CA ILE A 24 -6.04 -5.42 4.43
C ILE A 24 -4.86 -5.57 3.47
N GLY A 25 -4.41 -6.78 3.16
CA GLY A 25 -3.19 -7.01 2.37
C GLY A 25 -1.88 -6.79 3.17
N ALA A 26 -1.97 -6.35 4.42
CA ALA A 26 -0.84 -6.08 5.30
C ALA A 26 -1.03 -6.65 6.71
N CYS A 27 0.07 -7.01 7.37
CA CYS A 27 0.06 -7.53 8.74
C CYS A 27 1.24 -6.97 9.53
N ARG A 28 1.00 -6.50 10.75
CA ARG A 28 2.03 -5.99 11.66
C ARG A 28 3.15 -6.99 11.99
N HIS A 29 2.91 -8.29 11.82
CA HIS A 29 3.93 -9.31 12.07
C HIS A 29 4.72 -9.67 10.81
N GLY A 30 4.32 -9.19 9.63
CA GLY A 30 4.96 -9.49 8.35
C GLY A 30 5.19 -10.98 8.14
N GLU A 31 6.39 -11.35 7.69
CA GLU A 31 6.82 -12.74 7.49
C GLU A 31 6.97 -13.55 8.80
N ARG A 32 6.95 -12.90 9.98
CA ARG A 32 6.98 -13.57 11.29
C ARG A 32 5.59 -13.91 11.83
N CYS A 33 4.54 -13.66 11.05
CA CYS A 33 3.18 -14.02 11.44
C CYS A 33 3.06 -15.54 11.62
N SER A 34 2.37 -15.98 12.69
CA SER A 34 2.10 -17.39 12.92
C SER A 34 0.95 -17.96 12.09
N ARG A 35 0.22 -17.09 11.38
CA ARG A 35 -0.90 -17.43 10.50
C ARG A 35 -0.50 -17.22 9.04
N MET A 36 -1.15 -17.95 8.14
CA MET A 36 -0.86 -17.93 6.70
C MET A 36 -1.22 -16.59 6.05
N HIS A 37 -0.31 -16.09 5.22
CA HIS A 37 -0.49 -14.93 4.34
C HIS A 37 -0.59 -15.42 2.89
N ASN A 38 -1.82 -15.57 2.39
CA ASN A 38 -2.05 -16.08 1.05
C ASN A 38 -1.96 -14.93 0.04
N LYS A 39 -0.83 -14.85 -0.69
CA LYS A 39 -0.65 -13.92 -1.81
C LYS A 39 -1.39 -14.46 -3.04
N PRO A 40 -2.35 -13.72 -3.61
CA PRO A 40 -3.06 -14.17 -4.80
C PRO A 40 -2.11 -14.20 -6.00
N LEU A 41 -2.32 -15.14 -6.93
CA LEU A 41 -1.56 -15.21 -8.18
C LEU A 41 -2.03 -14.17 -9.21
N PHE A 42 -3.29 -13.77 -9.11
CA PHE A 42 -3.97 -12.78 -9.94
C PHE A 42 -4.93 -12.00 -9.04
N SER A 43 -5.02 -10.70 -9.25
CA SER A 43 -5.83 -9.78 -8.45
C SER A 43 -6.06 -8.51 -9.24
N GLN A 44 -7.23 -7.90 -9.09
CA GLN A 44 -7.51 -6.56 -9.61
C GLN A 44 -6.80 -5.47 -8.80
N THR A 45 -6.44 -5.76 -7.55
CA THR A 45 -5.82 -4.79 -6.64
C THR A 45 -4.33 -5.05 -6.48
N LEU A 46 -3.55 -3.98 -6.64
CA LEU A 46 -2.12 -3.90 -6.42
C LEU A 46 -1.83 -3.13 -5.12
N LEU A 47 -0.83 -3.57 -4.36
CA LEU A 47 -0.32 -2.88 -3.18
C LEU A 47 1.12 -2.43 -3.43
N LEU A 48 1.36 -1.12 -3.39
CA LEU A 48 2.70 -0.52 -3.32
C LEU A 48 3.00 -0.18 -1.86
N GLU A 49 3.89 -0.93 -1.23
CA GLU A 49 4.25 -0.74 0.18
C GLU A 49 5.13 0.50 0.37
N ASN A 50 4.84 1.31 1.40
CA ASN A 50 5.64 2.49 1.76
C ASN A 50 5.88 3.47 0.59
N MET A 51 4.89 3.62 -0.29
CA MET A 51 4.97 4.44 -1.49
C MET A 51 4.94 5.94 -1.16
N TYR A 52 3.93 6.38 -0.41
CA TYR A 52 3.80 7.77 0.02
C TYR A 52 4.67 8.05 1.25
N LEU A 53 5.36 9.19 1.27
CA LEU A 53 6.01 9.71 2.47
C LEU A 53 5.34 11.02 2.83
N SER A 54 4.62 11.05 3.96
CA SER A 54 4.01 12.28 4.42
C SER A 54 5.08 13.30 4.83
N PRO A 55 4.79 14.61 4.72
CA PRO A 55 5.63 15.67 5.27
C PRO A 55 6.10 15.42 6.72
N GLU A 56 5.23 14.84 7.55
CA GLU A 56 5.56 14.47 8.93
C GLU A 56 6.63 13.37 9.00
N GLN A 57 6.51 12.34 8.16
CA GLN A 57 7.51 11.26 8.08
C GLN A 57 8.85 11.78 7.54
N ILE A 58 8.82 12.65 6.55
CA ILE A 58 10.03 13.30 6.01
C ILE A 58 10.69 14.14 7.11
N GLY A 59 9.91 14.92 7.86
CA GLY A 59 10.40 15.71 8.98
C GLY A 59 11.00 14.86 10.09
N ALA A 60 10.36 13.74 10.45
CA ALA A 60 10.87 12.79 11.44
C ALA A 60 12.19 12.16 10.99
N ALA A 61 12.31 11.77 9.73
CA ALA A 61 13.54 11.23 9.15
C ALA A 61 14.66 12.27 9.11
N ALA A 62 14.35 13.52 8.76
CA ALA A 62 15.30 14.63 8.78
C ALA A 62 15.80 14.91 10.21
N ALA A 63 14.91 14.94 11.19
CA ALA A 63 15.26 15.13 12.60
C ALA A 63 16.18 14.02 13.12
N ALA A 64 15.89 12.76 12.78
CA ALA A 64 16.76 11.62 13.09
C ALA A 64 18.15 11.74 12.43
N ALA A 65 18.24 12.40 11.27
CA ALA A 65 19.50 12.72 10.60
C ALA A 65 20.17 14.03 11.09
N GLY A 66 19.62 14.69 12.11
CA GLY A 66 20.12 15.96 12.63
C GLY A 66 19.92 17.16 11.68
N LYS A 67 18.99 17.06 10.74
CA LYS A 67 18.62 18.12 9.80
C LYS A 67 17.31 18.77 10.23
N GLU A 68 17.21 20.08 10.05
CA GLU A 68 15.95 20.79 10.22
C GLU A 68 15.05 20.58 8.99
N PHE A 69 13.78 20.28 9.22
CA PHE A 69 12.74 20.26 8.20
C PHE A 69 11.70 21.31 8.55
N PRO A 70 11.45 22.29 7.67
CA PRO A 70 10.49 23.33 7.96
C PRO A 70 9.09 22.73 8.04
N LYS A 71 8.29 23.20 9.02
CA LYS A 71 6.88 22.86 9.06
C LYS A 71 6.20 23.48 7.83
N LEU A 72 5.52 22.65 7.05
CA LEU A 72 4.78 23.08 5.86
C LEU A 72 3.47 23.76 6.29
N SER A 73 2.96 24.65 5.42
CA SER A 73 1.59 25.16 5.58
C SER A 73 0.59 24.09 5.12
N GLU A 74 -0.66 24.20 5.55
CA GLU A 74 -1.72 23.26 5.14
C GLU A 74 -1.91 23.22 3.62
N GLU A 75 -1.71 24.34 2.92
CA GLU A 75 -1.77 24.40 1.46
C GLU A 75 -0.60 23.67 0.81
N ALA A 76 0.60 23.79 1.38
CA ALA A 76 1.78 23.11 0.86
C ALA A 76 1.71 21.58 1.10
N GLU A 77 1.14 21.15 2.23
CA GLU A 77 0.89 19.72 2.51
C GLU A 77 -0.13 19.13 1.53
N LYS A 78 -1.21 19.87 1.21
CA LYS A 78 -2.18 19.45 0.19
C LYS A 78 -1.54 19.33 -1.18
N TYR A 79 -0.79 20.34 -1.62
CA TYR A 79 -0.11 20.31 -2.91
C TYR A 79 0.88 19.14 -3.00
N HIS A 80 1.64 18.87 -1.94
CA HIS A 80 2.53 17.72 -1.87
C HIS A 80 1.79 16.38 -2.04
N PHE A 81 0.61 16.24 -1.43
CA PHE A 81 -0.21 15.03 -1.58
C PHE A 81 -0.83 14.93 -2.98
N GLU A 82 -1.37 16.03 -3.52
CA GLU A 82 -1.98 16.07 -4.85
C GLU A 82 -0.97 15.74 -5.95
N ASP A 83 0.25 16.31 -5.89
CA ASP A 83 1.34 16.03 -6.83
C ASP A 83 1.72 14.54 -6.81
N PHE A 84 1.87 13.95 -5.61
CA PHE A 84 2.10 12.51 -5.46
C PHE A 84 0.95 11.68 -6.02
N TYR A 85 -0.29 12.05 -5.71
CA TYR A 85 -1.47 11.29 -6.12
C TYR A 85 -1.62 11.33 -7.64
N GLU A 86 -1.44 12.49 -8.27
CA GLU A 86 -1.50 12.65 -9.72
C GLU A 86 -0.40 11.83 -10.42
N ASP A 87 0.85 11.95 -9.97
CA ASP A 87 2.00 11.24 -10.54
C ASP A 87 1.82 9.70 -10.49
N VAL A 88 1.38 9.17 -9.35
CA VAL A 88 1.12 7.72 -9.21
C VAL A 88 -0.08 7.28 -10.05
N PHE A 89 -1.17 8.06 -10.06
CA PHE A 89 -2.36 7.73 -10.83
C PHE A 89 -2.07 7.71 -12.34
N GLU A 90 -1.44 8.77 -12.87
CA GLU A 90 -1.11 8.89 -14.28
C GLU A 90 -0.14 7.81 -14.74
N GLU A 91 0.86 7.47 -13.92
CA GLU A 91 1.80 6.40 -14.25
C GLU A 91 1.12 5.03 -14.32
N LEU A 92 0.21 4.72 -13.39
CA LEU A 92 -0.46 3.43 -13.33
C LEU A 92 -1.60 3.28 -14.33
N ALA A 93 -2.28 4.38 -14.66
CA ALA A 93 -3.33 4.41 -15.68
C ALA A 93 -2.84 4.02 -17.09
N LYS A 94 -1.52 4.03 -17.34
CA LYS A 94 -0.91 3.55 -18.59
C LYS A 94 -1.10 2.05 -18.83
N TYR A 95 -1.37 1.28 -17.77
CA TYR A 95 -1.45 -0.19 -17.84
C TYR A 95 -2.89 -0.72 -17.78
N GLY A 96 -3.87 0.13 -17.45
CA GLY A 96 -5.29 -0.24 -17.39
C GLY A 96 -6.14 0.84 -16.72
N GLU A 97 -7.46 0.70 -16.80
CA GLU A 97 -8.41 1.59 -16.12
C GLU A 97 -8.30 1.41 -14.60
N VAL A 98 -7.91 2.48 -13.89
CA VAL A 98 -7.87 2.52 -12.41
C VAL A 98 -9.25 2.92 -11.90
N GLU A 99 -9.89 2.04 -11.13
CA GLU A 99 -11.21 2.29 -10.52
C GLU A 99 -11.07 3.04 -9.19
N GLU A 100 -10.08 2.65 -8.37
CA GLU A 100 -9.87 3.22 -7.04
C GLU A 100 -8.38 3.30 -6.71
N MET A 101 -7.97 4.39 -6.05
CA MET A 101 -6.66 4.51 -5.45
C MET A 101 -6.76 5.06 -4.03
N HIS A 102 -6.22 4.33 -3.07
CA HIS A 102 -6.26 4.67 -1.64
C HIS A 102 -4.85 4.76 -1.08
N ILE A 103 -4.52 5.87 -0.44
CA ILE A 103 -3.21 6.12 0.17
C ILE A 103 -3.34 6.08 1.69
N CYS A 104 -2.51 5.28 2.34
CA CYS A 104 -2.53 5.12 3.80
C CYS A 104 -1.58 6.09 4.49
N GLU A 105 -2.15 6.95 5.34
CA GLU A 105 -1.42 7.87 6.22
C GLU A 105 -1.23 7.29 7.64
N ASN A 106 -1.09 5.97 7.75
CA ASN A 106 -0.82 5.33 9.03
C ASN A 106 0.63 5.60 9.47
N LEU A 107 0.87 5.64 10.78
CA LEU A 107 2.23 5.75 11.34
C LEU A 107 2.93 4.39 11.54
N SER A 108 2.18 3.29 11.51
CA SER A 108 2.72 1.96 11.76
C SER A 108 3.41 1.38 10.53
N ASP A 109 4.61 0.84 10.69
CA ASP A 109 5.51 0.37 9.62
C ASP A 109 4.87 -0.52 8.55
N HIS A 110 3.88 -1.33 8.92
CA HIS A 110 3.21 -2.27 8.00
C HIS A 110 2.11 -1.64 7.13
N LEU A 111 1.71 -0.40 7.41
CA LEU A 111 0.66 0.33 6.68
C LEU A 111 1.11 1.71 6.22
N ALA A 112 2.16 2.25 6.83
CA ALA A 112 2.63 3.61 6.58
C ALA A 112 3.00 3.80 5.12
N GLY A 113 2.34 4.76 4.47
CA GLY A 113 2.62 5.10 3.07
C GLY A 113 2.10 4.11 2.03
N ASN A 114 1.37 3.06 2.43
CA ASN A 114 0.88 2.07 1.47
C ASN A 114 -0.10 2.71 0.47
N ALA A 115 0.08 2.40 -0.82
CA ALA A 115 -0.86 2.77 -1.87
C ALA A 115 -1.56 1.51 -2.41
N TYR A 116 -2.88 1.46 -2.29
CA TYR A 116 -3.73 0.41 -2.86
C TYR A 116 -4.33 0.93 -4.15
N VAL A 117 -4.13 0.20 -5.24
CA VAL A 117 -4.59 0.60 -6.58
C VAL A 117 -5.41 -0.53 -7.14
N LYS A 118 -6.70 -0.29 -7.34
CA LYS A 118 -7.63 -1.25 -7.93
C LYS A 118 -7.83 -0.91 -9.40
N PHE A 119 -7.49 -1.86 -10.26
CA PHE A 119 -7.78 -1.82 -11.68
C PHE A 119 -9.13 -2.46 -11.95
N ARG A 120 -9.73 -2.10 -13.08
CA ARG A 120 -10.95 -2.74 -13.57
C ARG A 120 -10.74 -4.24 -13.86
N ASP A 121 -9.61 -4.58 -14.46
CA ASP A 121 -9.27 -5.94 -14.90
C ASP A 121 -7.94 -6.42 -14.28
N GLU A 122 -7.82 -7.73 -14.06
CA GLU A 122 -6.64 -8.35 -13.44
C GLU A 122 -5.39 -8.23 -14.33
N GLU A 123 -5.58 -8.22 -15.66
CA GLU A 123 -4.50 -8.03 -16.64
C GLU A 123 -3.83 -6.67 -16.48
N GLY A 124 -4.62 -5.62 -16.20
CA GLY A 124 -4.10 -4.28 -15.98
C GLY A 124 -3.23 -4.19 -14.73
N ALA A 125 -3.71 -4.78 -13.62
CA ALA A 125 -2.95 -4.87 -12.39
C ALA A 125 -1.65 -5.67 -12.56
N GLN A 126 -1.71 -6.79 -13.29
CA GLN A 126 -0.54 -7.63 -13.55
C GLN A 126 0.48 -6.94 -14.47
N ALA A 127 0.02 -6.19 -15.48
CA ALA A 127 0.87 -5.39 -16.35
C ALA A 127 1.56 -4.27 -15.57
N ALA A 128 0.80 -3.54 -14.73
CA ALA A 128 1.34 -2.52 -13.84
C ALA A 128 2.40 -3.10 -12.90
N LEU A 129 2.12 -4.21 -12.22
CA LEU A 129 3.07 -4.89 -11.32
C LEU A 129 4.39 -5.22 -12.04
N ASN A 130 4.31 -5.79 -13.23
CA ASN A 130 5.49 -6.16 -14.00
C ASN A 130 6.30 -4.93 -14.46
N ALA A 131 5.62 -3.82 -14.75
CA ALA A 131 6.26 -2.60 -15.20
C ALA A 131 6.91 -1.80 -14.06
N VAL A 132 6.31 -1.78 -12.87
CA VAL A 132 6.82 -1.02 -11.71
C VAL A 132 7.88 -1.78 -10.92
N LYS A 133 7.82 -3.11 -10.90
CA LYS A 133 8.74 -3.95 -10.13
C LYS A 133 10.20 -3.69 -10.51
N GLY A 134 11.00 -3.27 -9.53
CA GLY A 134 12.42 -2.98 -9.71
C GLY A 134 12.72 -1.58 -10.24
N ARG A 135 11.70 -0.73 -10.44
CA ARG A 135 11.88 0.70 -10.70
C ARG A 135 12.14 1.45 -9.39
N HIS A 136 12.48 2.73 -9.51
CA HIS A 136 12.68 3.58 -8.36
C HIS A 136 11.68 4.74 -8.37
N TYR A 137 11.19 5.11 -7.19
CA TYR A 137 10.37 6.29 -6.95
C TYR A 137 11.00 7.12 -5.83
N ALA A 138 11.27 8.40 -6.08
CA ALA A 138 11.95 9.30 -5.13
C ALA A 138 13.23 8.67 -4.52
N GLY A 139 14.01 7.93 -5.32
CA GLY A 139 15.24 7.27 -4.90
C GLY A 139 15.08 5.97 -4.09
N ARG A 140 13.85 5.46 -3.94
CA ARG A 140 13.54 4.19 -3.26
C ARG A 140 13.07 3.14 -4.27
N LEU A 141 13.42 1.88 -4.05
CA LEU A 141 13.02 0.77 -4.91
C LEU A 141 11.52 0.47 -4.74
N LEU A 142 10.84 0.19 -5.85
CA LEU A 142 9.46 -0.31 -5.94
C LEU A 142 9.42 -1.84 -6.08
#